data_AF-A0A2S6U4N2-F1
#
_entry.id   AF-A0A2S6U4N2-F1
#
_cell.length_a   1.000
_cell.length_b   1.000
_cell.length_c   1.000
_cell.angle_alpha   90.00
_cell.angle_beta   90.00
_cell.angle_gamma   90.00
#
_symmetry.space_group_name_H-M   'P 1'
#
loop_
_entity.id
_entity.type
_entity.pdbx_description
1 polymer ?
#
loop_
_entity_poly.entity_id
_entity_poly.type
_entity_poly.pdbx_seq_one_letter_code
_entity_poly.pdbx_strand_id
1 'polypeptide(L)' 'MARSAFNRGPSRAKPNKKWISLTNQAYRELEEMIVTLRLEPSTVLSETALAERLKIGRTP' A
#
# COMPACT_ATOMS: atom_id res chain seq x y z
N MET A 1 47.38 16.72 13.33
CA MET A 1 46.57 15.82 12.48
C MET A 1 45.14 16.33 12.48
N ALA A 2 44.69 16.87 11.34
CA ALA A 2 43.47 17.67 11.24
C ALA A 2 42.34 16.94 10.50
N ARG A 3 41.18 16.88 11.17
CA ARG A 3 39.81 17.15 10.69
C ARG A 3 39.12 16.15 9.76
N SER A 4 37.96 15.74 10.27
CA SER A 4 36.79 15.19 9.58
C SER A 4 36.46 15.85 8.24
N ALA A 5 36.06 15.03 7.29
CA ALA A 5 34.98 15.36 6.35
C ALA A 5 34.39 14.06 5.78
N PHE A 6 33.42 13.48 6.47
CA PHE A 6 32.58 12.41 5.94
C PHE A 6 31.61 13.03 4.92
N ASN A 7 32.11 13.30 3.71
CA ASN A 7 31.32 13.93 2.65
C ASN A 7 30.39 12.87 2.00
N ARG A 8 29.31 12.51 2.68
CA ARG A 8 28.17 11.84 2.03
C ARG A 8 27.38 12.92 1.30
N GLY A 9 27.68 13.10 0.01
CA GLY A 9 26.87 13.90 -0.89
C GLY A 9 25.39 13.47 -0.85
N PRO A 10 24.46 14.33 -1.30
CA PRO A 10 23.04 14.04 -1.21
C PRO A 10 22.76 12.75 -1.97
N SER A 11 22.29 11.74 -1.23
CA SER A 11 21.75 10.52 -1.82
C SER A 11 20.66 10.96 -2.79
N ARG A 12 20.94 10.85 -4.08
CA ARG A 12 19.93 10.99 -5.14
C ARG A 12 18.94 9.86 -4.91
N ALA A 13 17.92 10.13 -4.09
CA ALA A 13 16.76 9.28 -3.95
C ALA A 13 16.24 9.04 -5.36
N LYS A 14 16.42 7.81 -5.85
CA LYS A 14 16.02 7.42 -7.20
C LYS A 14 14.50 7.64 -7.30
N PRO A 15 14.00 8.17 -8.42
CA PRO A 15 12.58 8.46 -8.59
C PRO A 15 11.77 7.18 -8.35
N ASN A 16 10.83 7.28 -7.43
CA ASN A 16 10.03 6.19 -6.90
C ASN A 16 9.26 5.51 -8.04
N LYS A 17 9.76 4.36 -8.51
CA LYS A 17 9.00 3.47 -9.39
C LYS A 17 7.73 3.15 -8.62
N LYS A 18 6.58 3.57 -9.15
CA LYS A 18 5.27 3.52 -8.49
C LYS A 18 4.83 2.06 -8.34
N TRP A 19 5.49 1.31 -7.47
CA TRP A 19 5.01 0.05 -6.95
C TRP A 19 3.80 0.43 -6.12
N ILE A 20 2.60 0.16 -6.64
CA ILE A 20 1.38 0.31 -5.86
C ILE A 20 1.57 -0.61 -4.66
N SER A 21 1.70 -0.04 -3.46
CA SER A 21 1.74 -0.81 -2.22
C SER A 21 0.54 -1.75 -2.17
N LEU A 22 0.69 -2.95 -1.59
CA LEU A 22 -0.45 -3.86 -1.41
C LEU A 22 -1.56 -3.18 -0.61
N THR A 23 -1.21 -2.32 0.35
CA THR A 23 -2.14 -1.40 1.03
C THR A 23 -2.93 -0.53 0.05
N ASN A 24 -2.27 0.12 -0.91
CA ASN A 24 -2.92 1.02 -1.88
C ASN A 24 -3.78 0.23 -2.87
N GLN A 25 -3.36 -0.99 -3.22
CA GLN A 25 -4.17 -1.90 -4.03
C GLN A 25 -5.45 -2.29 -3.27
N ALA A 26 -5.33 -2.67 -1.99
CA ALA A 26 -6.47 -3.03 -1.16
C ALA A 26 -7.48 -1.88 -1.06
N TYR A 27 -7.01 -0.64 -0.82
CA TYR A 27 -7.88 0.53 -0.78
C TYR A 27 -8.64 0.74 -2.09
N ARG A 28 -7.95 0.64 -3.24
CA ARG A 28 -8.59 0.83 -4.55
C ARG A 28 -9.65 -0.21 -4.86
N GLU A 29 -9.35 -1.48 -4.62
CA GLU A 29 -10.29 -2.58 -4.86
C GLU A 29 -11.51 -2.47 -3.94
N LEU A 30 -11.31 -2.14 -2.66
CA LEU A 30 -12.40 -1.90 -1.72
C LEU A 30 -13.26 -0.70 -2.11
N GLU A 31 -12.63 0.41 -2.49
CA GLU A 31 -13.32 1.61 -2.97
C GLU A 31 -14.19 1.28 -4.20
N GLU A 32 -13.62 0.61 -5.22
CA GLU A 32 -14.37 0.19 -6.40
C GLU A 32 -15.59 -0.65 -5.99
N MET A 33 -15.40 -1.65 -5.14
CA MET A 33 -16.48 -2.52 -4.70
C MET A 33 -17.60 -1.77 -3.96
N ILE A 34 -17.27 -0.73 -3.19
CA ILE A 34 -18.25 0.09 -2.46
C ILE A 34 -18.99 1.04 -3.42
N VAL A 35 -18.26 1.82 -4.23
CA VAL A 35 -18.89 2.85 -5.10
C VAL A 35 -19.70 2.23 -6.24
N THR A 36 -19.34 1.02 -6.66
CA THR A 36 -20.11 0.25 -7.66
C THR A 36 -21.22 -0.60 -7.05
N LEU A 37 -21.41 -0.55 -5.72
CA LEU A 37 -22.39 -1.37 -4.99
C LEU A 37 -22.22 -2.89 -5.19
N ARG A 38 -21.00 -3.35 -5.49
CA ARG A 38 -20.65 -4.78 -5.45
C ARG A 38 -20.60 -5.32 -4.01
N LEU A 39 -20.46 -4.43 -3.04
CA LEU A 39 -20.73 -4.68 -1.63
C LEU A 39 -22.00 -3.91 -1.26
N GLU A 40 -23.02 -4.63 -0.77
CA GLU A 40 -24.26 -3.98 -0.37
C GLU A 40 -24.01 -3.09 0.87
N PRO A 41 -24.71 -1.96 0.99
CA PRO A 41 -24.67 -1.16 2.20
C PRO A 41 -25.00 -2.00 3.43
N SER A 42 -24.33 -1.72 4.55
CA SER A 42 -24.48 -2.48 5.81
C SER A 42 -23.99 -3.93 5.75
N THR A 43 -23.30 -4.37 4.69
CA THR A 43 -22.63 -5.67 4.65
C THR A 43 -21.56 -5.75 5.75
N VAL A 44 -21.61 -6.81 6.56
CA VAL A 44 -20.54 -7.13 7.51
C VAL A 44 -19.38 -7.80 6.76
N LEU A 45 -18.19 -7.21 6.86
CA LEU A 45 -16.99 -7.70 6.20
C LEU A 45 -16.08 -8.44 7.19
N SER A 46 -15.45 -9.52 6.72
CA SER A 46 -14.38 -10.21 7.44
C SER A 46 -13.04 -9.91 6.78
N GLU A 47 -12.05 -9.48 7.58
CA GLU A 47 -10.68 -9.23 7.09
C GLU A 47 -10.07 -10.47 6.42
N THR A 48 -10.32 -11.66 6.99
CA THR A 48 -9.80 -12.92 6.44
C THR A 48 -10.38 -13.16 5.05
N ALA A 49 -11.69 -12.97 4.89
CA ALA A 49 -12.36 -13.16 3.60
C ALA A 49 -11.90 -12.12 2.57
N LEU A 50 -11.64 -10.87 2.99
CA LEU A 50 -11.09 -9.84 2.11
C LEU A 50 -9.66 -10.15 1.69
N ALA A 51 -8.82 -10.61 2.62
CA ALA A 51 -7.44 -11.01 2.33
C ALA A 51 -7.39 -12.15 1.30
N GLU A 52 -8.23 -13.18 1.46
CA GLU A 52 -8.38 -14.27 0.50
C GLU A 52 -8.88 -13.80 -0.87
N ARG A 53 -9.92 -12.96 -0.88
CA ARG A 53 -10.51 -12.43 -2.12
C ARG A 53 -9.54 -11.55 -2.90
N LEU A 54 -8.80 -10.68 -2.20
CA LEU A 54 -7.83 -9.76 -2.78
C LEU A 54 -6.46 -10.43 -3.01
N LYS A 55 -6.27 -11.66 -2.54
CA LYS A 55 -5.02 -12.43 -2.62
C LYS A 55 -3.82 -11.68 -2.02
N ILE A 56 -4.05 -11.03 -0.89
CA ILE A 56 -3.04 -10.29 -0.11
C ILE A 56 -3.02 -10.79 1.33
N GLY A 57 -1.97 -10.46 2.09
CA GLY A 57 -1.94 -10.73 3.53
C GLY A 57 -2.95 -9.88 4.29
N ARG A 58 -3.25 -10.26 5.55
CA ARG A 58 -4.15 -9.49 6.43
C ARG A 58 -3.60 -8.13 6.84
N THR A 59 -2.27 -7.95 6.79
CA THR A 59 -1.56 -6.70 7.05
C THR A 59 -0.76 -6.28 5.80
N PRO A 60 -1.44 -5.82 4.74
CA PRO A 60 -0.82 -5.48 3.45
C PRO A 60 -0.28 -4.05 3.37
#